data_AF-A0A0H3E9Z3-F1
#
_entry.id   AF-A0A0H3E9Z3-F1
#
_cell.length_a   1.000
_cell.length_b   1.000
_cell.length_c   1.000
_cell.angle_alpha   90.00
_cell.angle_beta   90.00
_cell.angle_gamma   90.00
#
_symmetry.space_group_name_H-M   'P 1'
#
loop_
_entity.id
_entity.type
_entity.pdbx_description
1 polymer ?
#
loop_
_entity_poly.entity_id
_entity_poly.type
_entity_poly.pdbx_seq_one_letter_code
_entity_poly.pdbx_strand_id
1 'polypeptide(L)'
;MGPAPRVECRVHGVVVSRVPWAEPGIRFTRDFEMECTWLMTVANRKTVSGFLHVAWRTAGDIAGRVAGRLESGMPCMFDGLTAIGVDETSHRKGHTYITVVDHERKRVIWAHDGYGKQVLDLFFEELTPEQRASIRIVTGDGARWIDSSVAGYCPNAERVPDSFHIVSWMTDCLDRVRKRLWNQARRAKDKTAAEAMKGLKYAVLRNPGDLAERQSTALATLAGVDPKGQLYRSWQLKELLRTLLHQPAGQAEGELKRWINWASHSRIPEIVELCRKIRRCRDDILRTIRPGHSNARLEAFNNRIKVTIRMAYGFHHVDNLIAMINSDAPAYPSDCRSPSSNPRKQQKPHFFIASTCSSTDMDAV
;
A
#
# COMPACT_ATOMS: atom_id res chain seq x y z
N MET A 1 -15.77 2.00 38.33
CA MET A 1 -17.00 2.73 37.94
C MET A 1 -18.19 2.03 38.59
N GLY A 2 -19.17 2.77 39.13
CA GLY A 2 -20.39 2.19 39.71
C GLY A 2 -21.40 1.75 38.63
N PRO A 3 -22.35 0.86 38.96
CA PRO A 3 -23.40 0.44 38.04
C PRO A 3 -24.28 1.64 37.63
N ALA A 4 -24.72 1.66 36.36
CA ALA A 4 -25.65 2.68 35.89
C ALA A 4 -27.01 2.51 36.60
N PRO A 5 -27.54 3.55 37.28
CA PRO A 5 -28.77 3.43 38.04
C PRO A 5 -29.97 3.21 37.12
N ARG A 6 -30.92 2.37 37.54
CA ARG A 6 -32.22 2.24 36.86
C ARG A 6 -33.17 3.30 37.41
N VAL A 7 -33.87 3.99 36.52
CA VAL A 7 -34.82 5.05 36.83
C VAL A 7 -36.19 4.67 36.27
N GLU A 8 -37.25 5.02 36.99
CA GLU A 8 -38.61 4.77 36.55
C GLU A 8 -39.12 5.98 35.75
N CYS A 9 -39.24 5.80 34.44
CA CYS A 9 -39.81 6.78 33.53
C CYS A 9 -41.33 6.58 33.45
N ARG A 10 -42.11 7.64 33.68
CA ARG A 10 -43.59 7.59 33.61
C ARG A 10 -44.14 7.16 32.24
N VAL A 11 -43.35 7.28 31.17
CA VAL A 11 -43.75 6.94 29.79
C VAL A 11 -43.18 5.59 29.35
N HIS A 12 -41.95 5.27 29.77
CA HIS A 12 -41.20 4.12 29.24
C HIS A 12 -40.94 3.00 30.26
N GLY A 13 -41.46 3.13 31.49
CA GLY A 13 -41.20 2.20 32.58
C GLY A 13 -39.77 2.29 33.12
N VAL A 14 -39.24 1.17 33.64
CA VAL A 14 -37.90 1.12 34.25
C VAL A 14 -36.81 1.08 33.19
N VAL A 15 -36.08 2.19 33.04
CA VAL A 15 -34.99 2.37 32.07
C VAL A 15 -33.64 2.58 32.77
N VAL A 16 -32.53 2.33 32.08
CA VAL A 16 -31.20 2.66 32.61
C VAL A 16 -30.97 4.15 32.39
N SER A 17 -30.56 4.87 33.44
CA SER A 17 -30.26 6.29 33.35
C SER A 17 -29.09 6.55 32.39
N ARG A 18 -29.14 7.67 31.67
CA ARG A 18 -28.04 8.11 30.83
C ARG A 18 -26.84 8.44 31.71
N VAL A 19 -25.71 7.79 31.42
CA VAL A 19 -24.43 8.05 32.09
C VAL A 19 -23.45 8.70 31.12
N PRO A 20 -22.52 9.56 31.58
CA PRO A 20 -21.58 10.24 30.68
C PRO A 20 -20.51 9.31 30.09
N TRP A 21 -20.23 8.16 30.74
CA TRP A 21 -19.17 7.24 30.36
C TRP A 21 -19.62 6.04 29.49
N ALA A 22 -20.91 5.88 29.20
CA ALA A 22 -21.44 4.78 28.37
C ALA A 22 -22.71 5.20 27.63
N GLU A 23 -22.97 4.60 26.47
CA GLU A 23 -24.19 4.87 25.72
C GLU A 23 -25.40 4.10 26.25
N PRO A 24 -26.63 4.65 26.11
CA PRO A 24 -27.84 3.94 26.51
C PRO A 24 -27.93 2.54 25.86
N GLY A 25 -28.12 1.51 26.67
CA GLY A 25 -28.24 0.13 26.20
C GLY A 25 -26.91 -0.57 25.87
N ILE A 26 -25.78 0.14 25.92
CA ILE A 26 -24.45 -0.44 25.67
C ILE A 26 -23.85 -0.94 26.98
N ARG A 27 -23.22 -2.13 26.92
CA ARG A 27 -22.65 -2.83 28.08
C ARG A 27 -21.20 -2.41 28.40
N PHE A 28 -20.58 -1.63 27.53
CA PHE A 28 -19.18 -1.22 27.60
C PHE A 28 -19.07 0.29 27.86
N THR A 29 -18.02 0.69 28.58
CA THR A 29 -17.69 2.10 28.75
C THR A 29 -17.08 2.63 27.46
N ARG A 30 -17.23 3.94 27.21
CA ARG A 30 -16.62 4.62 26.07
C ARG A 30 -15.11 4.42 26.05
N ASP A 31 -14.44 4.55 27.20
CA ASP A 31 -13.00 4.36 27.32
C ASP A 31 -12.57 2.94 26.92
N PHE A 32 -13.31 1.92 27.36
CA PHE A 32 -13.04 0.54 26.98
C PHE A 32 -13.28 0.30 25.48
N GLU A 33 -14.36 0.87 24.93
CA GLU A 33 -14.62 0.78 23.49
C GLU A 33 -13.51 1.45 22.66
N MET A 34 -12.99 2.60 23.13
CA MET A 34 -11.86 3.29 22.50
C MET A 34 -10.57 2.47 22.60
N GLU A 35 -10.24 1.91 23.76
CA GLU A 35 -9.05 1.05 23.94
C GLU A 35 -9.13 -0.20 23.06
N CYS A 36 -10.31 -0.84 23.03
CA CYS A 36 -10.56 -1.98 22.15
C CYS A 36 -10.37 -1.62 20.68
N THR A 37 -10.91 -0.49 20.25
CA THR A 37 -10.77 -0.03 18.86
C THR A 37 -9.33 0.36 18.53
N TRP A 38 -8.62 1.01 19.44
CA TRP A 38 -7.20 1.34 19.27
C TRP A 38 -6.34 0.08 19.10
N LEU A 39 -6.55 -0.93 19.97
CA LEU A 39 -5.87 -2.22 19.84
C LEU A 39 -6.21 -2.92 18.53
N MET A 40 -7.43 -2.75 18.02
CA MET A 40 -7.86 -3.28 16.73
C MET A 40 -7.16 -2.63 15.53
N THR A 41 -6.55 -1.45 15.68
CA THR A 41 -5.79 -0.83 14.58
C THR A 41 -4.35 -1.37 14.49
N VAL A 42 -3.79 -1.82 15.62
CA VAL A 42 -2.40 -2.32 15.70
C VAL A 42 -2.29 -3.84 15.80
N ALA A 43 -3.39 -4.54 16.06
CA ALA A 43 -3.42 -5.99 16.24
C ALA A 43 -4.67 -6.64 15.64
N ASN A 44 -4.56 -7.94 15.35
CA ASN A 44 -5.67 -8.68 14.78
C ASN A 44 -6.78 -8.94 15.81
N ARG A 45 -8.02 -9.13 15.33
CA ARG A 45 -9.20 -9.30 16.18
C ARG A 45 -9.09 -10.45 17.18
N LYS A 46 -8.37 -11.52 16.83
CA LYS A 46 -8.15 -12.66 17.74
C LYS A 46 -7.23 -12.26 18.90
N THR A 47 -6.13 -11.57 18.62
CA THR A 47 -5.22 -11.02 19.61
C THR A 47 -5.94 -10.04 20.54
N VAL A 48 -6.72 -9.11 19.99
CA VAL A 48 -7.48 -8.14 20.80
C VAL A 48 -8.52 -8.83 21.67
N SER A 49 -9.28 -9.78 21.11
CA SER A 49 -10.27 -10.56 21.86
C SER A 49 -9.66 -11.35 23.02
N GLY A 50 -8.47 -11.92 22.82
CA GLY A 50 -7.73 -12.65 23.85
C GLY A 50 -7.15 -11.72 24.92
N PHE A 51 -6.57 -10.59 24.52
CA PHE A 51 -5.97 -9.62 25.43
C PHE A 51 -6.99 -8.92 26.32
N LEU A 52 -8.11 -8.49 25.73
CA LEU A 52 -9.19 -7.80 26.45
C LEU A 52 -10.22 -8.75 27.06
N HIS A 53 -10.05 -10.06 26.87
CA HIS A 53 -10.98 -11.09 27.35
C HIS A 53 -12.45 -10.85 26.92
N VAL A 54 -12.65 -10.38 25.69
CA VAL A 54 -13.99 -10.19 25.09
C VAL A 54 -14.21 -11.18 23.96
N ALA A 55 -15.48 -11.52 23.71
CA ALA A 55 -15.80 -12.40 22.60
C ALA A 55 -15.39 -11.77 21.26
N TRP A 56 -14.94 -12.62 20.33
CA TRP A 56 -14.43 -12.20 19.02
C TRP A 56 -15.43 -11.34 18.24
N ARG A 57 -16.73 -11.63 18.30
CA ARG A 57 -17.79 -10.80 17.67
C ARG A 57 -17.92 -9.44 18.34
N THR A 58 -17.94 -9.41 19.67
CA THR A 58 -18.05 -8.20 20.48
C THR A 58 -16.94 -7.19 20.17
N ALA A 59 -15.70 -7.63 20.01
CA ALA A 59 -14.59 -6.74 19.63
C ALA A 59 -14.83 -6.08 18.26
N GLY A 60 -15.40 -6.82 17.29
CA GLY A 60 -15.78 -6.27 15.99
C GLY A 60 -16.93 -5.27 16.08
N ASP A 61 -17.98 -5.61 16.85
CA ASP A 61 -19.13 -4.73 17.04
C ASP A 61 -18.74 -3.41 17.74
N ILE A 62 -17.82 -3.48 18.71
CA ILE A 62 -17.23 -2.31 19.38
C ILE A 62 -16.52 -1.41 18.36
N ALA A 63 -15.62 -1.99 17.56
CA ALA A 63 -14.86 -1.24 16.55
C ALA A 63 -15.80 -0.56 15.53
N GLY A 64 -16.82 -1.27 15.05
CA GLY A 64 -17.82 -0.71 14.13
C GLY A 64 -18.60 0.46 14.74
N ARG A 65 -19.03 0.35 16.00
CA ARG A 65 -19.70 1.47 16.71
C ARG A 65 -18.78 2.68 16.86
N VAL A 66 -17.54 2.47 17.29
CA VAL A 66 -16.57 3.56 17.46
C VAL A 66 -16.26 4.24 16.13
N ALA A 67 -16.06 3.47 15.06
CA ALA A 67 -15.85 4.00 13.72
C ALA A 67 -17.03 4.86 13.25
N GLY A 68 -18.27 4.37 13.38
CA GLY A 68 -19.45 5.14 13.00
C GLY A 68 -19.62 6.46 13.78
N ARG A 69 -19.19 6.50 15.05
CA ARG A 69 -19.15 7.75 15.84
C ARG A 69 -18.09 8.72 15.33
N LEU A 70 -16.90 8.22 15.00
CA LEU A 70 -15.83 9.04 14.45
C LEU A 70 -16.25 9.60 13.09
N GLU A 71 -16.84 8.79 12.22
CA GLU A 71 -17.35 9.22 10.90
C GLU A 71 -18.40 10.33 11.01
N SER A 72 -19.32 10.24 11.96
CA SER A 72 -20.37 11.25 12.17
C SER A 72 -19.85 12.61 12.62
N GLY A 73 -18.63 12.68 13.16
CA GLY A 73 -17.98 13.91 13.63
C GLY A 73 -16.89 14.46 12.71
N MET A 74 -16.55 13.74 11.62
CA MET A 74 -15.52 14.17 10.68
C MET A 74 -16.12 15.02 9.54
N PRO A 75 -15.40 16.05 9.05
CA PRO A 75 -15.71 16.67 7.76
C PRO A 75 -15.85 15.60 6.67
N CYS A 76 -16.71 15.83 5.67
CA CYS A 76 -16.92 14.88 4.58
C CYS A 76 -15.56 14.47 4.00
N MET A 77 -15.35 13.15 3.85
CA MET A 77 -14.05 12.62 3.45
C MET A 77 -13.60 13.11 2.07
N PHE A 78 -14.57 13.56 1.25
CA PHE A 78 -14.42 14.00 -0.12
C PHE A 78 -14.24 15.51 -0.29
N ASP A 79 -14.34 16.30 0.79
CA ASP A 79 -14.21 17.75 0.67
C ASP A 79 -12.80 18.15 0.27
N GLY A 80 -12.64 19.06 -0.69
CA GLY A 80 -11.34 19.61 -1.08
C GLY A 80 -10.35 18.59 -1.68
N LEU A 81 -10.85 17.52 -2.31
CA LEU A 81 -9.97 16.59 -3.04
C LEU A 81 -9.39 17.27 -4.28
N THR A 82 -8.07 17.42 -4.32
CA THR A 82 -7.34 17.99 -5.47
C THR A 82 -6.51 16.94 -6.20
N ALA A 83 -5.98 15.96 -5.48
CA ALA A 83 -5.11 14.93 -6.01
C ALA A 83 -5.44 13.58 -5.39
N ILE A 84 -5.84 12.63 -6.23
CA ILE A 84 -6.18 11.26 -5.81
C ILE A 84 -5.25 10.24 -6.47
N GLY A 85 -5.07 9.10 -5.83
CA GLY A 85 -4.32 7.97 -6.35
C GLY A 85 -5.16 6.71 -6.33
N VAL A 86 -5.20 6.00 -7.45
CA VAL A 86 -5.98 4.78 -7.65
C VAL A 86 -5.02 3.61 -7.80
N ASP A 87 -5.19 2.56 -6.99
CA ASP A 87 -4.41 1.33 -7.11
C ASP A 87 -5.30 0.09 -6.98
N GLU A 88 -4.81 -1.00 -7.58
CA GLU A 88 -5.39 -2.34 -7.49
C GLU A 88 -4.58 -3.17 -6.48
N THR A 89 -5.20 -3.51 -5.35
CA THR A 89 -4.57 -4.36 -4.32
C THR A 89 -5.21 -5.74 -4.30
N SER A 90 -4.48 -6.77 -4.72
CA SER A 90 -4.89 -8.17 -4.51
C SER A 90 -4.47 -8.63 -3.12
N HIS A 91 -5.38 -9.20 -2.33
CA HIS A 91 -5.06 -9.74 -1.00
C HIS A 91 -5.02 -11.27 -0.96
N ARG A 92 -6.00 -11.92 -1.59
CA ARG A 92 -6.12 -13.38 -1.66
C ARG A 92 -6.37 -13.78 -3.10
N LYS A 93 -5.97 -14.99 -3.48
CA LYS A 93 -6.26 -15.54 -4.81
C LYS A 93 -7.76 -15.42 -5.10
N GLY A 94 -8.13 -14.56 -6.05
CA GLY A 94 -9.51 -14.28 -6.44
C GLY A 94 -10.17 -13.04 -5.81
N HIS A 95 -9.50 -12.33 -4.89
CA HIS A 95 -10.01 -11.09 -4.29
C HIS A 95 -9.09 -9.92 -4.62
N THR A 96 -9.62 -8.99 -5.41
CA THR A 96 -8.95 -7.81 -5.91
C THR A 96 -9.74 -6.60 -5.44
N TYR A 97 -9.09 -5.65 -4.81
CA TYR A 97 -9.71 -4.42 -4.33
C TYR A 97 -9.19 -3.23 -5.12
N ILE A 98 -10.08 -2.28 -5.41
CA ILE A 98 -9.67 -0.93 -5.78
C ILE A 98 -9.58 -0.10 -4.50
N THR A 99 -8.48 0.65 -4.36
CA THR A 99 -8.28 1.62 -3.29
C THR A 99 -8.02 3.00 -3.88
N VAL A 100 -8.71 4.01 -3.36
CA VAL A 100 -8.50 5.42 -3.70
C VAL A 100 -7.93 6.15 -2.48
N VAL A 101 -6.83 6.85 -2.71
CA VAL A 101 -6.06 7.58 -1.69
C VAL A 101 -6.04 9.07 -2.00
N ASP A 102 -6.26 9.91 -0.99
CA ASP A 102 -6.04 11.36 -1.04
C ASP A 102 -4.53 11.65 -0.84
N HIS A 103 -3.89 12.24 -1.85
CA HIS A 103 -2.45 12.57 -1.81
C HIS A 103 -2.11 13.71 -0.86
N GLU A 104 -3.01 14.67 -0.67
CA GLU A 104 -2.77 15.83 0.20
C GLU A 104 -2.91 15.42 1.66
N ARG A 105 -4.02 14.76 1.99
CA ARG A 105 -4.33 14.34 3.37
C ARG A 105 -3.72 13.01 3.76
N LYS A 106 -3.14 12.28 2.81
CA LYS A 106 -2.39 11.03 3.03
C LYS A 106 -3.25 9.95 3.70
N ARG A 107 -4.46 9.74 3.20
CA ARG A 107 -5.41 8.75 3.72
C ARG A 107 -6.15 8.04 2.59
N VAL A 108 -6.57 6.81 2.82
CA VAL A 108 -7.59 6.18 1.95
C VAL A 108 -8.90 6.90 2.17
N ILE A 109 -9.57 7.21 1.07
CA ILE A 109 -10.89 7.85 1.09
C ILE A 109 -11.97 6.89 0.62
N TRP A 110 -11.59 5.85 -0.12
CA TRP A 110 -12.54 4.89 -0.67
C TRP A 110 -11.85 3.55 -0.98
N ALA A 111 -12.56 2.44 -0.78
CA ALA A 111 -12.13 1.13 -1.24
C ALA A 111 -13.35 0.27 -1.61
N HIS A 112 -13.20 -0.64 -2.57
CA HIS A 112 -14.30 -1.52 -2.96
C HIS A 112 -13.80 -2.87 -3.46
N ASP A 113 -14.62 -3.92 -3.30
CA ASP A 113 -14.31 -5.26 -3.82
C ASP A 113 -14.56 -5.31 -5.33
N GLY A 114 -13.69 -6.01 -6.04
CA GLY A 114 -13.66 -6.03 -7.50
C GLY A 114 -12.69 -5.02 -8.10
N TYR A 115 -12.63 -5.02 -9.43
CA TYR A 115 -11.71 -4.19 -10.20
C TYR A 115 -12.32 -3.76 -11.53
N GLY A 116 -11.71 -2.75 -12.16
CA GLY A 116 -12.10 -2.23 -13.46
C GLY A 116 -12.92 -0.95 -13.40
N LYS A 117 -13.33 -0.49 -14.61
CA LYS A 117 -13.98 0.82 -14.81
C LYS A 117 -15.24 0.97 -13.97
N GLN A 118 -16.13 -0.02 -14.01
CA GLN A 118 -17.43 0.03 -13.35
C GLN A 118 -17.31 0.23 -11.84
N VAL A 119 -16.32 -0.42 -11.20
CA VAL A 119 -16.09 -0.27 -9.77
C VAL A 119 -15.56 1.13 -9.45
N LEU A 120 -14.62 1.64 -10.26
CA LEU A 120 -14.13 3.01 -10.07
C LEU A 120 -15.20 4.09 -10.36
N ASP A 121 -16.12 3.81 -11.28
CA ASP A 121 -17.24 4.71 -11.57
C ASP A 121 -18.13 4.92 -10.32
N LEU A 122 -18.34 3.88 -9.49
CA LEU A 122 -19.09 3.99 -8.23
C LEU A 122 -18.50 5.05 -7.29
N PHE A 123 -17.17 5.09 -7.16
CA PHE A 123 -16.51 6.13 -6.37
C PHE A 123 -16.83 7.53 -6.91
N PHE A 124 -16.74 7.72 -8.22
CA PHE A 124 -17.04 9.03 -8.79
C PHE A 124 -18.53 9.39 -8.66
N GLU A 125 -19.43 8.41 -8.75
CA GLU A 125 -20.87 8.59 -8.55
C GLU A 125 -21.22 9.10 -7.15
N GLU A 126 -20.45 8.72 -6.12
CA GLU A 126 -20.59 9.25 -4.75
C GLU A 126 -20.15 10.72 -4.60
N LEU A 127 -19.29 11.23 -5.48
CA LEU A 127 -18.80 12.61 -5.45
C LEU A 127 -19.80 13.59 -6.08
N THR A 128 -19.93 14.78 -5.49
CA THR A 128 -20.69 15.88 -6.12
C THR A 128 -19.96 16.41 -7.37
N PRO A 129 -20.66 17.08 -8.31
CA PRO A 129 -20.02 17.70 -9.46
C PRO A 129 -18.88 18.66 -9.10
N GLU A 130 -19.03 19.41 -7.99
CA GLU A 130 -18.02 20.35 -7.50
C GLU A 130 -16.77 19.62 -6.99
N GLN A 131 -16.94 18.51 -6.27
CA GLN A 131 -15.84 17.68 -5.80
C GLN A 131 -15.11 16.99 -6.98
N ARG A 132 -15.84 16.55 -8.01
CA ARG A 132 -15.22 16.02 -9.23
C ARG A 132 -14.40 17.08 -9.95
N ALA A 133 -14.90 18.32 -10.01
CA ALA A 133 -14.21 19.44 -10.64
C ALA A 133 -13.00 19.93 -9.83
N SER A 134 -12.97 19.71 -8.51
CA SER A 134 -11.80 20.07 -7.69
C SER A 134 -10.61 19.14 -7.90
N ILE A 135 -10.85 17.90 -8.35
CA ILE A 135 -9.79 16.92 -8.65
C ILE A 135 -9.02 17.38 -9.90
N ARG A 136 -7.75 17.72 -9.70
CA ARG A 136 -6.82 18.17 -10.74
C ARG A 136 -5.83 17.09 -11.14
N ILE A 137 -5.53 16.13 -10.27
CA ILE A 137 -4.53 15.10 -10.50
C ILE A 137 -5.12 13.74 -10.12
N VAL A 138 -4.99 12.77 -11.02
CA VAL A 138 -5.28 11.37 -10.73
C VAL A 138 -4.05 10.54 -11.04
N THR A 139 -3.46 9.93 -10.01
CA THR A 139 -2.36 8.98 -10.16
C THR A 139 -2.86 7.53 -10.15
N GLY A 140 -2.06 6.60 -10.67
CA GLY A 140 -2.36 5.17 -10.61
C GLY A 140 -1.59 4.37 -11.64
N ASP A 141 -1.95 3.09 -11.81
CA ASP A 141 -1.45 2.29 -12.93
C ASP A 141 -1.90 2.91 -14.27
N GLY A 142 -1.11 2.70 -15.31
CA GLY A 142 -1.44 3.06 -16.69
C GLY A 142 -2.46 2.10 -17.32
N ALA A 143 -3.45 1.66 -16.54
CA ALA A 143 -4.51 0.79 -16.99
C ALA A 143 -5.58 1.61 -17.72
N ARG A 144 -5.93 1.21 -18.94
CA ARG A 144 -6.87 1.96 -19.80
C ARG A 144 -8.24 2.19 -19.17
N TRP A 145 -8.66 1.30 -18.27
CA TRP A 145 -9.95 1.42 -17.59
C TRP A 145 -9.96 2.57 -16.59
N ILE A 146 -8.82 2.90 -15.96
CA ILE A 146 -8.69 4.09 -15.10
C ILE A 146 -8.82 5.33 -15.97
N ASP A 147 -8.07 5.39 -17.07
CA ASP A 147 -8.10 6.54 -17.98
C ASP A 147 -9.51 6.78 -18.55
N SER A 148 -10.24 5.70 -18.87
CA SER A 148 -11.60 5.77 -19.37
C SER A 148 -12.61 6.26 -18.33
N SER A 149 -12.44 5.88 -17.05
CA SER A 149 -13.30 6.35 -15.96
C SER A 149 -13.02 7.83 -15.63
N VAL A 150 -11.74 8.19 -15.50
CA VAL A 150 -11.31 9.57 -15.20
C VAL A 150 -11.72 10.53 -16.32
N ALA A 151 -11.58 10.15 -17.59
CA ALA A 151 -12.01 11.01 -18.70
C ALA A 151 -13.52 11.29 -18.71
N GLY A 152 -14.33 10.38 -18.15
CA GLY A 152 -15.77 10.55 -18.04
C GLY A 152 -16.19 11.47 -16.88
N TYR A 153 -15.55 11.31 -15.71
CA TYR A 153 -15.97 11.99 -14.48
C TYR A 153 -15.15 13.23 -14.12
N CYS A 154 -13.86 13.24 -14.45
CA CYS A 154 -12.90 14.31 -14.14
C CYS A 154 -12.13 14.71 -15.40
N PRO A 155 -12.78 15.29 -16.43
CA PRO A 155 -12.16 15.58 -17.72
C PRO A 155 -11.02 16.62 -17.64
N ASN A 156 -11.02 17.45 -16.60
CA ASN A 156 -9.99 18.46 -16.35
C ASN A 156 -8.80 17.93 -15.54
N ALA A 157 -8.85 16.67 -15.08
CA ALA A 157 -7.80 16.10 -14.26
C ALA A 157 -6.63 15.58 -15.11
N GLU A 158 -5.42 15.91 -14.69
CA GLU A 158 -4.19 15.38 -15.27
C GLU A 158 -3.96 13.94 -14.80
N ARG A 159 -3.77 13.04 -15.78
CA ARG A 159 -3.35 11.66 -15.53
C ARG A 159 -1.83 11.59 -15.35
N VAL A 160 -1.41 11.01 -14.23
CA VAL A 160 -0.01 10.82 -13.88
C VAL A 160 0.24 9.34 -13.58
N PRO A 161 0.82 8.57 -14.51
CA PRO A 161 1.18 7.18 -14.28
C PRO A 161 2.25 7.06 -13.20
N ASP A 162 2.23 5.95 -12.47
CA ASP A 162 3.29 5.61 -11.53
C ASP A 162 4.63 5.36 -12.24
N SER A 163 5.69 5.98 -11.74
CA SER A 163 7.07 5.70 -12.16
C SER A 163 7.45 4.22 -11.94
N PHE A 164 6.95 3.60 -10.87
CA PHE A 164 7.15 2.18 -10.61
C PHE A 164 6.53 1.30 -11.71
N HIS A 165 5.30 1.60 -12.15
CA HIS A 165 4.66 0.84 -13.22
C HIS A 165 5.39 0.99 -14.57
N ILE A 166 5.92 2.19 -14.86
CA ILE A 166 6.74 2.43 -16.06
C ILE A 166 8.01 1.55 -16.03
N VAL A 167 8.71 1.48 -14.88
CA VAL A 167 9.88 0.62 -14.70
C VAL A 167 9.50 -0.86 -14.71
N SER A 168 8.34 -1.22 -14.16
CA SER A 168 7.81 -2.58 -14.14
C SER A 168 7.53 -3.10 -15.55
N TRP A 169 6.95 -2.28 -16.45
CA TRP A 169 6.74 -2.69 -17.85
C TRP A 169 8.04 -3.10 -18.55
N MET A 170 9.14 -2.42 -18.22
CA MET A 170 10.45 -2.74 -18.76
C MET A 170 11.06 -3.98 -18.12
N THR A 171 10.82 -4.17 -16.82
CA THR A 171 11.21 -5.38 -16.07
C THR A 171 10.51 -6.63 -16.63
N ASP A 172 9.21 -6.55 -16.89
CA ASP A 172 8.44 -7.62 -17.53
C ASP A 172 8.89 -7.88 -18.97
N CYS A 173 9.16 -6.81 -19.72
CA CYS A 173 9.68 -6.91 -21.08
C CYS A 173 11.03 -7.65 -21.11
N LEU A 174 11.90 -7.35 -20.16
CA LEU A 174 13.21 -7.97 -20.02
C LEU A 174 13.11 -9.46 -19.69
N ASP A 175 12.17 -9.86 -18.83
CA ASP A 175 11.89 -11.28 -18.57
C ASP A 175 11.31 -12.00 -19.80
N ARG A 176 10.48 -11.32 -20.62
CA ARG A 176 10.00 -11.87 -21.90
C ARG A 176 11.15 -12.12 -22.88
N VAL A 177 12.07 -11.16 -23.05
CA VAL A 177 13.28 -11.32 -23.88
C VAL A 177 14.10 -12.52 -23.39
N ARG A 178 14.36 -12.59 -22.08
CA ARG A 178 15.09 -13.71 -21.46
C ARG A 178 14.41 -15.06 -21.73
N LYS A 179 13.09 -15.16 -21.55
CA LYS A 179 12.31 -16.38 -21.82
C LYS A 179 12.38 -16.78 -23.30
N ARG A 180 12.31 -15.81 -24.23
CA ARG A 180 12.45 -16.09 -25.66
C ARG A 180 13.83 -16.66 -25.99
N LEU A 181 14.90 -16.02 -25.52
CA LEU A 181 16.28 -16.47 -25.76
C LEU A 181 16.54 -17.84 -25.13
N TRP A 182 16.05 -18.06 -23.91
CA TRP A 182 16.10 -19.36 -23.24
C TRP A 182 15.41 -20.46 -24.08
N ASN A 183 14.21 -20.18 -24.59
CA ASN A 183 13.49 -21.11 -25.46
C ASN A 183 14.22 -21.38 -26.78
N GLN A 184 14.87 -20.37 -27.37
CA GLN A 184 15.68 -20.51 -28.58
C GLN A 184 16.90 -21.41 -28.34
N ALA A 185 17.67 -21.16 -27.26
CA ALA A 185 18.81 -22.00 -26.87
C ALA A 185 18.39 -23.45 -26.64
N ARG A 186 17.27 -23.67 -25.95
CA ARG A 186 16.70 -25.01 -25.71
C ARG A 186 16.35 -25.73 -27.02
N ARG A 187 15.75 -25.04 -27.98
CA ARG A 187 15.42 -25.60 -29.31
C ARG A 187 16.68 -25.91 -30.13
N ALA A 188 17.71 -25.09 -29.99
CA ALA A 188 19.02 -25.30 -30.61
C ALA A 188 19.88 -26.37 -29.91
N LYS A 189 19.37 -26.99 -28.83
CA LYS A 189 20.09 -27.96 -27.97
C LYS A 189 21.37 -27.40 -27.33
N ASP A 190 21.49 -26.09 -27.20
CA ASP A 190 22.58 -25.42 -26.49
C ASP A 190 22.26 -25.38 -24.99
N LYS A 191 22.78 -26.37 -24.25
CA LYS A 191 22.58 -26.51 -22.81
C LYS A 191 23.25 -25.38 -22.03
N THR A 192 24.45 -24.98 -22.44
CA THR A 192 25.24 -23.94 -21.77
C THR A 192 24.54 -22.59 -21.82
N ALA A 193 24.06 -22.18 -23.01
CA ALA A 193 23.31 -20.94 -23.16
C ALA A 193 21.96 -20.98 -22.43
N ALA A 194 21.27 -22.13 -22.43
CA ALA A 194 20.00 -22.28 -21.71
C ALA A 194 20.18 -22.18 -20.18
N GLU A 195 21.22 -22.79 -19.62
CA GLU A 195 21.54 -22.70 -18.19
C GLU A 195 21.95 -21.28 -17.79
N ALA A 196 22.77 -20.61 -18.60
CA ALA A 196 23.12 -19.21 -18.40
C ALA A 196 21.87 -18.31 -18.33
N MET A 197 20.96 -18.41 -19.31
CA MET A 197 19.72 -17.62 -19.33
C MET A 197 18.78 -17.90 -18.14
N LYS A 198 18.84 -19.10 -17.55
CA LYS A 198 18.11 -19.45 -16.33
C LYS A 198 18.74 -18.80 -15.10
N GLY A 199 20.07 -18.87 -14.97
CA GLY A 199 20.83 -18.28 -13.87
C GLY A 199 20.76 -16.75 -13.82
N LEU A 200 20.60 -16.10 -14.99
CA LEU A 200 20.58 -14.64 -15.12
C LEU A 200 19.27 -13.96 -14.69
N LYS A 201 18.22 -14.72 -14.37
CA LYS A 201 16.90 -14.19 -14.01
C LYS A 201 16.99 -13.09 -12.95
N TYR A 202 17.74 -13.31 -11.87
CA TYR A 202 17.80 -12.39 -10.74
C TYR A 202 18.83 -11.27 -10.90
N ALA A 203 19.90 -11.51 -11.67
CA ALA A 203 20.93 -10.50 -11.94
C ALA A 203 20.38 -9.36 -12.80
N VAL A 204 19.60 -9.71 -13.82
CA VAL A 204 19.06 -8.76 -14.81
C VAL A 204 17.93 -7.88 -14.22
N LEU A 205 17.28 -8.32 -13.14
CA LEU A 205 16.20 -7.58 -12.48
C LEU A 205 16.72 -6.54 -11.47
N ARG A 206 17.92 -6.75 -10.89
CA ARG A 206 18.48 -5.84 -9.87
C ARG A 206 19.01 -4.54 -10.48
N ASN A 207 19.08 -3.50 -9.65
CA ASN A 207 19.69 -2.23 -10.00
C ASN A 207 21.22 -2.36 -9.97
N PRO A 208 21.97 -1.60 -10.78
CA PRO A 208 23.43 -1.66 -10.85
C PRO A 208 24.13 -1.51 -9.49
N GLY A 209 23.61 -0.64 -8.62
CA GLY A 209 24.15 -0.42 -7.27
C GLY A 209 23.82 -1.50 -6.25
N ASP A 210 22.83 -2.35 -6.54
CA ASP A 210 22.37 -3.45 -5.67
C ASP A 210 22.90 -4.82 -6.12
N LEU A 211 23.75 -4.84 -7.15
CA LEU A 211 24.35 -6.05 -7.68
C LEU A 211 25.47 -6.53 -6.74
N ALA A 212 25.37 -7.79 -6.32
CA ALA A 212 26.51 -8.46 -5.73
C ALA A 212 27.62 -8.62 -6.79
N GLU A 213 28.88 -8.66 -6.37
CA GLU A 213 30.04 -8.80 -7.27
C GLU A 213 29.89 -9.98 -8.25
N ARG A 214 29.42 -11.13 -7.76
CA ARG A 214 29.10 -12.32 -8.56
C ARG A 214 28.03 -12.07 -9.64
N GLN A 215 27.08 -11.18 -9.38
CA GLN A 215 26.01 -10.81 -10.32
C GLN A 215 26.49 -9.78 -11.36
N SER A 216 27.38 -8.87 -10.96
CA SER A 216 28.06 -7.96 -11.88
C SER A 216 28.94 -8.72 -12.88
N THR A 217 29.71 -9.70 -12.39
CA THR A 217 30.48 -10.60 -13.25
C THR A 217 29.58 -11.43 -14.18
N ALA A 218 28.43 -11.89 -13.70
CA ALA A 218 27.44 -12.61 -14.52
C ALA A 218 26.81 -11.71 -15.61
N LEU A 219 26.59 -10.42 -15.33
CA LEU A 219 26.16 -9.43 -16.32
C LEU A 219 27.26 -9.10 -17.34
N ALA A 220 28.53 -9.08 -16.93
CA ALA A 220 29.67 -8.89 -17.83
C ALA A 220 29.86 -10.10 -18.76
N THR A 221 29.66 -11.33 -18.26
CA THR A 221 29.68 -12.56 -19.09
C THR A 221 28.48 -12.66 -20.03
N LEU A 222 27.40 -11.94 -19.74
CA LEU A 222 26.18 -11.88 -20.57
C LEU A 222 26.48 -11.38 -21.98
N ALA A 223 27.44 -10.47 -22.15
CA ALA A 223 27.85 -9.98 -23.46
C ALA A 223 28.44 -11.07 -24.37
N GLY A 224 29.02 -12.15 -23.80
CA GLY A 224 29.63 -13.24 -24.55
C GLY A 224 28.69 -14.42 -24.87
N VAL A 225 27.63 -14.63 -24.06
CA VAL A 225 26.72 -15.79 -24.18
C VAL A 225 25.40 -15.42 -24.88
N ASP A 226 25.07 -14.14 -24.93
CA ASP A 226 23.81 -13.63 -25.47
C ASP A 226 23.86 -13.45 -27.00
N PRO A 227 23.01 -14.15 -27.78
CA PRO A 227 22.95 -14.00 -29.22
C PRO A 227 22.70 -12.54 -29.65
N LYS A 228 23.75 -11.89 -30.17
CA LYS A 228 23.76 -10.46 -30.55
C LYS A 228 23.54 -9.50 -29.38
N GLY A 229 23.82 -9.90 -28.13
CA GLY A 229 23.69 -9.04 -26.95
C GLY A 229 22.28 -8.47 -26.75
N GLN A 230 21.21 -9.21 -27.07
CA GLN A 230 19.84 -8.72 -26.99
C GLN A 230 19.38 -8.45 -25.55
N LEU A 231 19.64 -9.38 -24.63
CA LEU A 231 19.33 -9.25 -23.22
C LEU A 231 20.18 -8.15 -22.55
N TYR A 232 21.47 -8.04 -22.90
CA TYR A 232 22.31 -6.94 -22.39
C TYR A 232 21.81 -5.56 -22.86
N ARG A 233 21.54 -5.41 -24.16
CA ARG A 233 20.97 -4.15 -24.71
C ARG A 233 19.60 -3.82 -24.12
N SER A 234 18.78 -4.84 -23.85
CA SER A 234 17.50 -4.66 -23.16
C SER A 234 17.71 -4.16 -21.73
N TRP A 235 18.69 -4.69 -21.00
CA TRP A 235 19.04 -4.21 -19.67
C TRP A 235 19.54 -2.75 -19.69
N GLN A 236 20.37 -2.36 -20.68
CA GLN A 236 20.79 -0.96 -20.85
C GLN A 236 19.61 -0.02 -21.06
N LEU A 237 18.62 -0.42 -21.89
CA LEU A 237 17.40 0.35 -22.09
C LEU A 237 16.56 0.48 -20.80
N LYS A 238 16.59 -0.52 -19.92
CA LYS A 238 15.90 -0.48 -18.62
C LYS A 238 16.53 0.57 -17.73
N GLU A 239 17.86 0.55 -17.61
CA GLU A 239 18.56 1.49 -16.77
C GLU A 239 18.43 2.93 -17.28
N LEU A 240 18.49 3.15 -18.60
CA LEU A 240 18.20 4.47 -19.16
C LEU A 240 16.80 4.97 -18.83
N LEU A 241 15.78 4.10 -18.89
CA LEU A 241 14.42 4.49 -18.55
C LEU A 241 14.29 4.81 -17.05
N ARG A 242 14.98 4.06 -16.20
CA ARG A 242 15.02 4.31 -14.75
C ARG A 242 15.69 5.64 -14.43
N THR A 243 16.83 5.96 -15.05
CA THR A 243 17.53 7.23 -14.84
C THR A 243 16.73 8.41 -15.36
N LEU A 244 16.06 8.25 -16.51
CA LEU A 244 15.22 9.26 -17.13
C LEU A 244 14.13 9.77 -16.18
N LEU A 245 13.54 8.89 -15.36
CA LEU A 245 12.48 9.26 -14.42
C LEU A 245 12.97 10.16 -13.27
N HIS A 246 14.28 10.28 -13.08
CA HIS A 246 14.90 11.13 -12.06
C HIS A 246 15.52 12.40 -12.63
N GLN A 247 15.45 12.61 -13.95
CA GLN A 247 16.03 13.80 -14.58
C GLN A 247 15.16 15.04 -14.38
N PRO A 248 15.74 16.25 -14.45
CA PRO A 248 14.97 17.49 -14.51
C PRO A 248 14.02 17.50 -15.71
N ALA A 249 12.83 18.06 -15.53
CA ALA A 249 11.77 18.08 -16.56
C ALA A 249 12.24 18.66 -17.91
N GLY A 250 13.14 19.66 -17.90
CA GLY A 250 13.69 20.26 -19.12
C GLY A 250 14.57 19.33 -19.96
N GLN A 251 15.12 18.26 -19.38
CA GLN A 251 15.96 17.27 -20.07
C GLN A 251 15.20 15.98 -20.41
N ALA A 252 14.15 15.68 -19.65
CA ALA A 252 13.36 14.45 -19.74
C ALA A 252 12.78 14.21 -21.15
N GLU A 253 12.31 15.26 -21.82
CA GLU A 253 11.72 15.16 -23.16
C GLU A 253 12.75 14.70 -24.20
N GLY A 254 13.94 15.29 -24.17
CA GLY A 254 15.04 14.94 -25.06
C GLY A 254 15.55 13.52 -24.78
N GLU A 255 15.66 13.14 -23.51
CA GLU A 255 16.02 11.77 -23.12
C GLU A 255 14.99 10.73 -23.54
N LEU A 256 13.70 11.01 -23.35
CA LEU A 256 12.63 10.11 -23.77
C LEU A 256 12.64 9.93 -25.28
N LYS A 257 12.88 11.00 -26.04
CA LYS A 257 13.03 10.93 -27.50
C LYS A 257 14.23 10.05 -27.91
N ARG A 258 15.37 10.21 -27.24
CA ARG A 258 16.57 9.37 -27.45
C ARG A 258 16.28 7.90 -27.13
N TRP A 259 15.64 7.64 -26.00
CA TRP A 259 15.24 6.30 -25.58
C TRP A 259 14.30 5.64 -26.61
N ILE A 260 13.27 6.37 -27.04
CA ILE A 260 12.31 5.90 -28.05
C ILE A 260 13.02 5.56 -29.37
N ASN A 261 13.97 6.40 -29.79
CA ASN A 261 14.75 6.14 -30.99
C ASN A 261 15.54 4.82 -30.85
N TRP A 262 16.30 4.68 -29.76
CA TRP A 262 17.14 3.50 -29.54
C TRP A 262 16.30 2.21 -29.41
N ALA A 263 15.22 2.26 -28.63
CA ALA A 263 14.31 1.13 -28.46
C ALA A 263 13.68 0.67 -29.79
N SER A 264 13.29 1.62 -30.65
CA SER A 264 12.67 1.29 -31.94
C SER A 264 13.62 0.66 -32.95
N HIS A 265 14.92 0.99 -32.89
CA HIS A 265 15.96 0.42 -33.75
C HIS A 265 16.67 -0.78 -33.12
N SER A 266 16.26 -1.23 -31.93
CA SER A 266 16.90 -2.33 -31.18
C SER A 266 16.87 -3.68 -31.92
N ARG A 267 15.90 -3.88 -32.82
CA ARG A 267 15.55 -5.15 -33.47
C ARG A 267 15.18 -6.27 -32.48
N ILE A 268 14.71 -5.89 -31.29
CA ILE A 268 14.24 -6.80 -30.25
C ILE A 268 12.71 -6.68 -30.20
N PRO A 269 11.93 -7.69 -30.63
CA PRO A 269 10.48 -7.59 -30.80
C PRO A 269 9.74 -7.06 -29.57
N GLU A 270 10.10 -7.56 -28.38
CA GLU A 270 9.46 -7.18 -27.13
C GLU A 270 9.70 -5.70 -26.77
N ILE A 271 10.91 -5.20 -27.04
CA ILE A 271 11.30 -3.81 -26.81
C ILE A 271 10.59 -2.89 -27.80
N VAL A 272 10.50 -3.29 -29.07
CA VAL A 272 9.80 -2.52 -30.10
C VAL A 272 8.30 -2.42 -29.76
N GLU A 273 7.70 -3.49 -29.24
CA GLU A 273 6.32 -3.47 -28.77
C GLU A 273 6.14 -2.53 -27.57
N LEU A 274 7.00 -2.62 -26.55
CA LEU A 274 6.98 -1.72 -25.41
C LEU A 274 7.21 -0.25 -25.82
N CYS A 275 8.08 -0.01 -26.80
CA CYS A 275 8.33 1.31 -27.36
C CYS A 275 7.05 1.94 -27.94
N ARG A 276 6.19 1.14 -28.61
CA ARG A 276 4.88 1.64 -29.07
C ARG A 276 3.97 2.02 -27.92
N LYS A 277 3.99 1.28 -26.81
CA LYS A 277 3.24 1.63 -25.59
C LYS A 277 3.74 2.94 -24.99
N ILE A 278 5.05 3.07 -24.80
CA ILE A 278 5.68 4.29 -24.25
C ILE A 278 5.45 5.50 -25.15
N ARG A 279 5.48 5.35 -26.48
CA ARG A 279 5.14 6.44 -27.41
C ARG A 279 3.70 6.95 -27.23
N ARG A 280 2.74 6.06 -27.01
CA ARG A 280 1.33 6.46 -26.79
C ARG A 280 1.14 7.20 -25.47
N CYS A 281 1.86 6.78 -24.43
CA CYS A 281 1.81 7.38 -23.09
C CYS A 281 2.90 8.45 -22.87
N ARG A 282 3.48 9.01 -23.94
CA ARG A 282 4.64 9.90 -23.85
C ARG A 282 4.38 11.09 -22.94
N ASP A 283 3.26 11.78 -23.17
CA ASP A 283 2.95 13.00 -22.44
C ASP A 283 2.58 12.70 -20.98
N ASP A 284 1.97 11.53 -20.73
CA ASP A 284 1.73 11.02 -19.37
C ASP A 284 3.05 10.79 -18.61
N ILE A 285 4.04 10.16 -19.25
CA ILE A 285 5.35 9.90 -18.65
C ILE A 285 6.08 11.22 -18.34
N LEU A 286 6.00 12.21 -19.23
CA LEU A 286 6.61 13.51 -18.99
C LEU A 286 5.93 14.25 -17.83
N ARG A 287 4.62 14.06 -17.63
CA ARG A 287 3.92 14.57 -16.44
C ARG A 287 4.43 13.91 -15.15
N THR A 288 4.71 12.62 -15.16
CA THR A 288 5.28 11.89 -13.98
C THR A 288 6.62 12.48 -13.53
N ILE A 289 7.42 13.03 -14.44
CA ILE A 289 8.75 13.59 -14.15
C ILE A 289 8.66 15.02 -13.60
N ARG A 290 7.50 15.69 -13.72
CA ARG A 290 7.32 17.02 -13.15
C ARG A 290 7.40 16.98 -11.62
N PRO A 291 8.13 17.91 -10.97
CA PRO A 291 8.23 17.95 -9.52
C PRO A 291 6.84 18.09 -8.87
N GLY A 292 6.52 17.21 -7.91
CA GLY A 292 5.33 17.35 -7.05
C GLY A 292 4.37 16.17 -7.01
N HIS A 293 4.42 15.22 -7.96
CA HIS A 293 3.40 14.16 -8.11
C HIS A 293 3.93 12.73 -7.95
N SER A 294 5.00 12.55 -7.17
CA SER A 294 5.59 11.22 -6.95
C SER A 294 4.63 10.26 -6.26
N ASN A 295 4.39 9.11 -6.90
CA ASN A 295 3.60 8.01 -6.34
C ASN A 295 4.30 7.24 -5.21
N ALA A 296 5.56 7.56 -4.88
CA ALA A 296 6.27 6.90 -3.78
C ALA A 296 5.52 6.99 -2.43
N ARG A 297 4.69 8.03 -2.24
CA ARG A 297 3.84 8.17 -1.06
C ARG A 297 2.63 7.23 -1.08
N LEU A 298 2.05 6.99 -2.26
CA LEU A 298 0.99 6.02 -2.47
C LEU A 298 1.51 4.60 -2.21
N GLU A 299 2.73 4.27 -2.64
CA GLU A 299 3.35 2.97 -2.36
C GLU A 299 3.54 2.74 -0.85
N ALA A 300 4.03 3.74 -0.11
CA ALA A 300 4.17 3.64 1.34
C ALA A 300 2.82 3.40 2.03
N PHE A 301 1.76 4.03 1.54
CA PHE A 301 0.41 3.84 2.05
C PHE A 301 -0.16 2.47 1.67
N ASN A 302 -0.03 2.04 0.42
CA ASN A 302 -0.48 0.73 -0.04
C ASN A 302 0.26 -0.40 0.66
N ASN A 303 1.54 -0.21 1.00
CA ASN A 303 2.28 -1.16 1.82
C ASN A 303 1.73 -1.23 3.26
N ARG A 304 1.33 -0.10 3.86
CA ARG A 304 0.63 -0.10 5.16
C ARG A 304 -0.72 -0.82 5.07
N ILE A 305 -1.53 -0.51 4.06
CA ILE A 305 -2.79 -1.24 3.78
C ILE A 305 -2.51 -2.75 3.69
N LYS A 306 -1.52 -3.16 2.91
CA LYS A 306 -1.12 -4.58 2.77
C LYS A 306 -0.64 -5.20 4.08
N VAL A 307 0.00 -4.44 4.97
CA VAL A 307 0.38 -4.92 6.31
C VAL A 307 -0.88 -5.10 7.16
N THR A 308 -1.70 -4.08 7.24
CA THR A 308 -2.97 -4.05 8.00
C THR A 308 -3.91 -5.19 7.57
N ILE A 309 -4.05 -5.39 6.26
CA ILE A 309 -4.77 -6.52 5.67
C ILE A 309 -4.15 -7.88 6.04
N ARG A 310 -2.83 -8.02 6.02
CA ARG A 310 -2.13 -9.26 6.44
C ARG A 310 -2.31 -9.54 7.92
N MET A 311 -2.23 -8.53 8.77
CA MET A 311 -2.48 -8.65 10.20
C MET A 311 -3.90 -9.13 10.46
N ALA A 312 -4.89 -8.60 9.74
CA ALA A 312 -6.28 -8.99 9.87
C ALA A 312 -6.63 -10.39 9.35
N TYR A 313 -5.69 -11.08 8.68
CA TYR A 313 -5.97 -12.33 7.93
C TYR A 313 -7.07 -12.16 6.87
N GLY A 314 -7.23 -10.94 6.34
CA GLY A 314 -8.27 -10.58 5.39
C GLY A 314 -9.58 -10.10 6.01
N PHE A 315 -10.31 -9.33 5.22
CA PHE A 315 -11.63 -8.81 5.59
C PHE A 315 -12.70 -9.59 4.86
N HIS A 316 -13.81 -9.87 5.55
CA HIS A 316 -15.01 -10.42 4.93
C HIS A 316 -15.83 -9.34 4.19
N HIS A 317 -15.69 -8.08 4.59
CA HIS A 317 -16.34 -6.91 3.97
C HIS A 317 -15.35 -5.75 3.90
N VAL A 318 -15.32 -5.02 2.78
CA VAL A 318 -14.39 -3.92 2.51
C VAL A 318 -14.63 -2.71 3.42
N ASP A 319 -15.86 -2.52 3.87
CA ASP A 319 -16.21 -1.46 4.81
C ASP A 319 -15.38 -1.56 6.12
N ASN A 320 -15.08 -2.78 6.57
CA ASN A 320 -14.25 -3.00 7.74
C ASN A 320 -12.77 -2.63 7.50
N LEU A 321 -12.31 -2.77 6.24
CA LEU A 321 -10.97 -2.34 5.84
C LEU A 321 -10.89 -0.80 5.85
N ILE A 322 -11.89 -0.13 5.27
CA ILE A 322 -11.97 1.34 5.25
C ILE A 322 -12.04 1.90 6.67
N ALA A 323 -12.97 1.38 7.50
CA ALA A 323 -13.16 1.84 8.87
C ALA A 323 -11.87 1.74 9.69
N MET A 324 -11.13 0.64 9.56
CA MET A 324 -9.88 0.44 10.28
C MET A 324 -8.72 1.29 9.71
N ILE A 325 -8.60 1.44 8.38
CA ILE A 325 -7.61 2.35 7.78
C ILE A 325 -7.87 3.80 8.21
N ASN A 326 -9.14 4.22 8.25
CA ASN A 326 -9.55 5.54 8.70
C ASN A 326 -9.30 5.74 10.20
N SER A 327 -9.38 4.68 11.01
CA SER A 327 -9.04 4.70 12.43
C SER A 327 -7.52 4.78 12.69
N ASP A 328 -6.69 4.37 11.72
CA ASP A 328 -5.23 4.49 11.75
C ASP A 328 -4.70 5.87 11.28
N ALA A 329 -5.54 6.68 10.63
CA ALA A 329 -5.19 8.05 10.29
C ALA A 329 -5.08 8.88 11.57
N PRO A 330 -4.17 9.88 11.67
CA PRO A 330 -3.95 10.63 12.91
C PRO A 330 -5.11 11.61 13.15
N ALA A 331 -6.27 11.08 13.52
CA ALA A 331 -7.41 11.80 14.08
C ALA A 331 -7.43 11.51 15.59
N TYR A 332 -6.37 11.93 16.28
CA TYR A 332 -6.42 12.08 17.73
C TYR A 332 -6.00 13.51 18.09
N PRO A 333 -6.85 14.27 18.79
CA PRO A 333 -6.43 15.49 19.46
C PRO A 333 -5.22 15.17 20.33
N SER A 334 -4.19 16.00 20.23
CA SER A 334 -2.93 15.92 20.97
C SER A 334 -3.09 15.89 22.50
N ASP A 335 -4.30 16.16 23.00
CA ASP A 335 -4.61 16.37 24.42
C ASP A 335 -4.79 15.08 25.23
N CYS A 336 -4.77 13.90 24.60
CA CYS A 336 -4.83 12.61 25.31
C CYS A 336 -3.46 11.93 25.45
N ARG A 337 -2.35 12.57 25.05
CA ARG A 337 -1.03 12.10 25.48
C ARG A 337 -0.90 12.39 26.98
N SER A 338 -1.06 11.36 27.80
CA SER A 338 -0.50 11.36 29.14
C SER A 338 0.97 11.84 29.06
N PRO A 339 1.44 12.70 29.97
CA PRO A 339 2.79 13.22 29.90
C PRO A 339 3.76 12.06 30.03
N SER A 340 4.34 11.62 28.90
CA SER A 340 5.28 10.52 28.90
C SER A 340 6.52 10.93 29.68
N SER A 341 6.77 10.24 30.78
CA SER A 341 8.10 10.10 31.35
C SER A 341 9.05 9.61 30.26
N ASN A 342 10.00 10.46 29.93
CA ASN A 342 11.00 10.32 28.88
C ASN A 342 11.90 9.08 29.15
N PRO A 343 11.87 7.99 28.36
CA PRO A 343 12.72 6.83 28.59
C PRO A 343 14.05 7.01 27.84
N ARG A 344 14.81 8.04 28.22
CA ARG A 344 16.24 8.16 27.90
C ARG A 344 16.96 8.71 29.13
N LYS A 345 17.16 7.81 30.09
CA LYS A 345 18.14 7.82 31.21
C LYS A 345 17.51 7.12 32.41
N GLN A 346 17.47 5.78 32.41
CA GLN A 346 17.49 5.04 33.67
C GLN A 346 18.50 3.90 33.53
N GLN A 347 19.43 3.91 34.48
CA GLN A 347 20.49 2.94 34.67
C GLN A 347 19.91 1.52 34.82
N LYS A 348 20.68 0.54 34.37
CA LYS A 348 20.42 -0.89 34.57
C LYS A 348 20.11 -1.17 36.05
N PRO A 349 18.97 -1.79 36.39
CA PRO A 349 18.81 -2.44 37.68
C PRO A 349 19.46 -3.83 37.61
N HIS A 350 20.36 -4.08 38.55
CA HIS A 350 20.88 -5.41 38.88
C HIS A 350 19.71 -6.31 39.32
N PHE A 351 19.54 -7.45 38.66
CA PHE A 351 18.71 -8.54 39.17
C PHE A 351 19.49 -9.23 40.30
N PHE A 352 19.13 -8.93 41.55
CA PHE A 352 19.48 -9.73 42.71
C PHE A 352 18.38 -10.77 42.93
N ILE A 353 18.74 -12.05 42.82
CA ILE A 353 17.90 -13.18 43.22
C ILE A 353 18.07 -13.35 44.73
N ALA A 354 17.04 -13.03 45.50
CA ALA A 354 16.98 -13.34 46.93
C ALA A 354 16.45 -14.78 47.10
N SER A 355 17.36 -15.70 47.42
CA SER A 355 17.05 -17.02 47.95
C SER A 355 16.60 -16.88 49.40
N THR A 356 15.39 -17.33 49.70
CA THR A 356 14.87 -17.47 51.07
C THR A 356 15.51 -18.68 51.73
N CYS A 357 16.45 -18.44 52.64
CA CYS A 357 16.95 -19.42 53.59
C CYS A 357 16.08 -19.38 54.85
N SER A 358 15.36 -20.46 55.13
CA SER A 358 14.80 -20.76 56.45
C SER A 358 15.64 -21.85 57.09
N SER A 359 16.39 -21.48 58.13
CA SER A 359 17.15 -22.36 59.00
C SER A 359 16.26 -23.00 60.07
N THR A 360 16.42 -24.30 60.29
CA THR A 360 16.52 -24.91 61.62
C THR A 360 17.00 -26.36 61.48
N ASP A 361 18.21 -26.61 61.96
CA ASP A 361 18.70 -27.73 62.79
C ASP A 361 18.11 -29.14 62.63
N MET A 362 18.99 -30.13 62.39
CA MET A 362 19.49 -31.02 63.46
C MET A 362 20.41 -32.12 62.89
N ASP A 363 21.47 -32.37 63.66
CA ASP A 363 22.47 -33.42 63.54
C ASP A 363 21.89 -34.85 63.51
N ALA A 364 22.56 -35.77 62.80
CA ALA A 364 22.99 -37.07 63.32
C ALA A 364 23.78 -37.88 62.26
N VAL A 365 25.05 -38.13 62.60
CA VAL A 365 25.92 -39.30 62.29
C VAL A 365 25.94 -39.88 60.88
#